data_AF-A0A661QIB4-F1
#
_entry.id   AF-A0A661QIB4-F1
#
_cell.length_a   1.000
_cell.length_b   1.000
_cell.length_c   1.000
_cell.angle_alpha   90.00
_cell.angle_beta   90.00
_cell.angle_gamma   90.00
#
_symmetry.space_group_name_H-M   'P 1'
#
loop_
_entity.id
_entity.type
_entity.pdbx_description
1 polymer ?
#
loop_
_entity_poly.entity_id
_entity_poly.type
_entity_poly.pdbx_seq_one_letter_code
_entity_poly.pdbx_strand_id
1 'polypeptide(L)'
;MVDMESKIKQLIAAVLNEMGVENLAPAGESQAVAVTEPLTDLTTEDLREQLLVPEPENREAYLKFKQATVSRIGIWRTGPRYLTRPQLRFRADHAIAQDAVFKDVSTEFLKEWGLPEIKTRCADKDEFLTRPDLGRELDAENATLLKKSCQEKARVQIYVAD
;
A
#
# COMPACT_ATOMS: atom_id res chain seq x y z
N MET A 1 -21.46 31.50 19.67
CA MET A 1 -20.63 30.86 18.63
C MET A 1 -20.87 31.43 17.23
N VAL A 2 -22.09 31.85 16.87
CA VAL A 2 -22.44 32.45 15.55
C VAL A 2 -21.74 33.80 15.26
N ASP A 3 -21.30 34.50 16.30
CA ASP A 3 -20.77 35.88 16.20
C ASP A 3 -19.29 35.98 15.77
N MET A 4 -18.58 34.84 15.68
CA MET A 4 -17.16 34.80 15.30
C MET A 4 -16.99 34.55 13.80
N GLU A 5 -17.88 33.75 13.19
CA GLU A 5 -17.87 33.51 11.74
C GLU A 5 -18.25 34.76 10.93
N SER A 6 -19.17 35.58 11.44
CA SER A 6 -19.56 36.84 10.80
C SER A 6 -18.40 37.84 10.80
N LYS A 7 -17.67 37.94 11.92
CA LYS A 7 -16.49 38.80 12.07
C LYS A 7 -15.35 38.37 11.16
N ILE A 8 -15.12 37.06 11.01
CA ILE A 8 -14.09 36.55 10.09
C ILE A 8 -14.44 36.88 8.64
N LYS A 9 -15.70 36.71 8.22
CA LYS A 9 -16.14 37.06 6.85
C LYS A 9 -15.99 38.55 6.56
N GLN A 10 -16.31 39.41 7.52
CA GLN A 10 -16.13 40.86 7.39
C GLN A 10 -14.65 41.25 7.31
N LEU A 11 -13.77 40.59 8.07
CA LEU A 11 -12.33 40.84 8.03
C LEU A 11 -11.72 40.45 6.68
N ILE A 12 -12.11 39.29 6.14
CA ILE A 12 -11.66 38.81 4.83
C ILE A 12 -12.13 39.76 3.72
N ALA A 13 -13.38 40.23 3.79
CA ALA A 13 -13.91 41.19 2.81
C ALA A 13 -13.17 42.53 2.84
N ALA A 14 -12.83 43.03 4.03
CA ALA A 14 -12.07 44.28 4.18
C ALA A 14 -10.64 44.16 3.61
N VAL A 15 -9.95 43.03 3.86
CA VAL A 15 -8.60 42.77 3.36
C VAL A 15 -8.58 42.62 1.82
N LEU A 16 -9.60 41.97 1.25
CA LEU A 16 -9.73 41.83 -0.21
C LEU A 16 -9.95 43.18 -0.90
N ASN A 17 -10.66 44.12 -0.26
CA ASN A 17 -10.84 45.47 -0.76
C ASN A 17 -9.57 46.33 -0.65
N GLU A 18 -8.83 46.23 0.44
CA GLU A 18 -7.55 46.95 0.60
C GLU A 18 -6.48 46.49 -0.40
N MET A 19 -6.52 45.23 -0.85
CA MET A 19 -5.59 44.70 -1.85
C MET A 19 -5.92 45.10 -3.30
N GLY A 20 -6.99 45.88 -3.53
CA GLY A 20 -7.32 46.41 -4.86
C GLY A 20 -7.56 45.32 -5.92
N VAL A 21 -8.01 44.14 -5.49
CA VAL A 21 -8.23 42.98 -6.38
C VAL A 21 -9.65 43.03 -6.95
N GLU A 22 -10.03 44.13 -7.60
CA GLU A 22 -11.34 44.25 -8.23
C GLU A 22 -11.38 43.71 -9.68
N ASN A 23 -10.27 43.23 -10.23
CA ASN A 23 -10.25 42.71 -11.62
C ASN A 23 -9.14 41.70 -11.92
N LEU A 24 -9.00 40.66 -11.09
CA LEU A 24 -8.51 39.39 -11.62
C LEU A 24 -9.70 38.66 -12.20
N ALA A 25 -9.85 38.73 -13.53
CA ALA A 25 -10.63 37.73 -14.24
C ALA A 25 -10.22 36.36 -13.69
N PRO A 26 -11.16 35.48 -13.31
CA PRO A 26 -10.80 34.16 -12.83
C PRO A 26 -9.84 33.57 -13.86
N ALA A 27 -8.60 33.28 -13.43
CA ALA A 27 -7.63 32.58 -14.26
C ALA A 27 -8.40 31.42 -14.87
N GLY A 28 -8.56 31.46 -16.20
CA GLY A 28 -9.62 30.77 -16.92
C GLY A 28 -9.83 29.42 -16.27
N GLU A 29 -11.04 29.19 -15.75
CA GLU A 29 -11.41 27.94 -15.11
C GLU A 29 -10.80 26.85 -15.98
N SER A 30 -9.75 26.20 -15.46
CA SER A 30 -9.31 24.96 -16.04
C SER A 30 -10.56 24.14 -15.90
N GLN A 31 -11.25 23.94 -17.02
CA GLN A 31 -12.40 23.06 -17.07
C GLN A 31 -11.85 21.73 -16.61
N ALA A 32 -11.97 21.48 -15.32
CA ALA A 32 -11.93 20.16 -14.77
C ALA A 32 -13.12 19.53 -15.47
N VAL A 33 -12.85 18.94 -16.63
CA VAL A 33 -13.73 17.98 -17.25
C VAL A 33 -13.96 16.99 -16.13
N ALA A 34 -15.10 17.10 -15.47
CA ALA A 34 -15.51 16.16 -14.46
C ALA A 34 -15.53 14.84 -15.21
N VAL A 35 -14.49 14.03 -15.03
CA VAL A 35 -14.40 12.71 -15.61
C VAL A 35 -15.52 11.94 -14.93
N THR A 36 -16.67 11.87 -15.61
CA THR A 36 -17.91 11.25 -15.14
C THR A 36 -17.86 9.73 -15.25
N GLU A 37 -16.79 9.18 -15.84
CA GLU A 37 -16.55 7.75 -15.86
C GLU A 37 -15.86 7.31 -14.55
N PRO A 38 -16.36 6.25 -13.89
CA PRO A 38 -15.69 5.71 -12.73
C PRO A 38 -14.28 5.28 -13.12
N LEU A 39 -13.28 5.83 -12.44
CA LEU A 39 -11.89 5.48 -12.65
C LEU A 39 -11.71 3.97 -12.49
N THR A 40 -11.24 3.29 -13.54
CA THR A 40 -10.97 1.85 -13.47
C THR A 40 -9.87 1.57 -12.46
N ASP A 41 -10.14 0.66 -11.52
CA ASP A 41 -9.13 0.23 -10.57
C ASP A 41 -8.03 -0.55 -11.29
N LEU A 42 -6.83 0.04 -11.32
CA LEU A 42 -5.65 -0.53 -11.95
C LEU A 42 -5.29 -1.89 -11.38
N THR A 43 -5.59 -2.16 -10.10
CA THR A 43 -5.19 -3.39 -9.40
C THR A 43 -5.96 -4.63 -9.86
N THR A 44 -7.15 -4.42 -10.45
CA THR A 44 -8.05 -5.49 -10.90
C THR A 44 -7.65 -6.12 -12.24
N GLU A 45 -6.76 -5.48 -13.00
CA GLU A 45 -6.29 -6.01 -14.29
C GLU A 45 -5.43 -7.27 -14.10
N ASP A 46 -5.70 -8.30 -14.89
CA ASP A 46 -4.84 -9.48 -14.95
C ASP A 46 -3.57 -9.19 -15.76
N LEU A 47 -2.44 -9.15 -15.04
CA LEU A 47 -1.12 -8.95 -15.61
C LEU A 47 -0.69 -10.08 -16.54
N ARG A 48 -1.35 -11.24 -16.54
CA ARG A 48 -1.06 -12.39 -17.43
C ARG A 48 -1.70 -12.23 -18.81
N GLU A 49 -2.75 -11.42 -18.91
CA GLU A 49 -3.50 -11.21 -20.17
C GLU A 49 -3.15 -9.87 -20.84
N GLN A 50 -2.63 -8.90 -20.07
CA GLN A 50 -2.33 -7.54 -20.55
C GLN A 50 -1.15 -7.45 -21.54
N LEU A 51 -1.41 -7.45 -22.85
CA LEU A 51 -0.38 -7.23 -23.88
C LEU A 51 -0.48 -5.80 -24.45
N LEU A 52 0.48 -4.94 -24.08
CA LEU A 52 0.53 -3.53 -24.51
C LEU A 52 1.44 -3.30 -25.72
N VAL A 53 2.10 -4.35 -26.22
CA VAL A 53 2.87 -4.29 -27.46
C VAL A 53 1.88 -4.13 -28.62
N PRO A 54 1.97 -3.07 -29.44
CA PRO A 54 0.96 -2.78 -30.47
C PRO A 54 0.90 -3.85 -31.56
N GLU A 55 2.06 -4.12 -32.18
CA GLU A 55 2.20 -5.04 -33.32
C GLU A 55 3.24 -6.11 -32.99
N PRO A 56 2.90 -7.07 -32.11
CA PRO A 56 3.79 -8.18 -31.80
C PRO A 56 3.88 -9.13 -32.99
N GLU A 57 5.10 -9.53 -33.37
CA GLU A 57 5.36 -10.46 -34.47
C GLU A 57 4.61 -11.79 -34.31
N ASN A 58 4.57 -12.32 -33.09
CA ASN A 58 3.79 -13.52 -32.75
C ASN A 58 3.01 -13.30 -31.45
N ARG A 59 1.77 -12.83 -31.59
CA ARG A 59 0.88 -12.53 -30.46
C ARG A 59 0.58 -13.76 -29.61
N GLU A 60 0.32 -14.91 -30.24
CA GLU A 60 -0.07 -16.15 -29.55
C GLU A 60 1.05 -16.70 -28.68
N ALA A 61 2.28 -16.76 -29.21
CA ALA A 61 3.44 -17.18 -28.45
C ALA A 61 3.71 -16.22 -27.28
N TYR A 62 3.53 -14.92 -27.49
CA TYR A 62 3.71 -13.92 -26.44
C TYR A 62 2.74 -14.13 -25.28
N LEU A 63 1.45 -14.30 -25.59
CA LEU A 63 0.42 -14.58 -24.59
C LEU A 63 0.68 -15.89 -23.85
N LYS A 64 1.14 -16.93 -24.55
CA LYS A 64 1.55 -18.20 -23.92
C LYS A 64 2.66 -18.00 -22.88
N PHE A 65 3.70 -17.23 -23.21
CA PHE A 65 4.76 -16.93 -22.24
C PHE A 65 4.25 -16.11 -21.07
N LYS A 66 3.34 -15.17 -21.34
CA LYS A 66 2.76 -14.30 -20.33
C LYS A 66 1.84 -15.04 -19.36
N GLN A 67 1.09 -16.04 -19.83
CA GLN A 67 0.30 -16.93 -18.98
C GLN A 67 1.19 -17.81 -18.09
N ALA A 68 2.42 -18.11 -18.53
CA ALA A 68 3.36 -18.94 -17.77
C ALA A 68 4.07 -18.18 -16.63
N THR A 69 3.97 -16.85 -16.54
CA THR A 69 4.65 -16.07 -15.49
C THR A 69 3.81 -14.92 -14.95
N VAL A 70 4.06 -14.54 -13.70
CA VAL A 70 3.51 -13.32 -13.09
C VAL A 70 4.38 -12.08 -13.37
N SER A 71 5.52 -12.24 -14.02
CA SER A 71 6.42 -11.14 -14.36
C SER A 71 5.76 -10.18 -15.35
N ARG A 72 6.05 -8.88 -15.20
CA ARG A 72 5.48 -7.79 -16.02
C ARG A 72 6.10 -7.69 -17.42
N ILE A 73 6.01 -8.77 -18.20
CA ILE A 73 6.46 -8.80 -19.59
C ILE A 73 5.38 -8.27 -20.53
N GLY A 74 5.78 -7.63 -21.64
CA GLY A 74 4.83 -7.12 -22.64
C GLY A 74 4.17 -5.78 -22.29
N ILE A 75 4.77 -5.02 -21.37
CA ILE A 75 4.31 -3.68 -20.95
C ILE A 75 4.67 -2.55 -21.92
N TRP A 76 5.48 -2.84 -22.94
CA TRP A 76 5.95 -1.91 -23.96
C TRP A 76 6.65 -0.66 -23.41
N ARG A 77 6.89 0.35 -24.25
CA ARG A 77 7.71 1.53 -23.93
C ARG A 77 7.34 2.75 -24.77
N THR A 78 7.63 3.93 -24.23
CA THR A 78 7.76 5.20 -24.96
C THR A 78 9.22 5.61 -24.92
N GLY A 79 9.92 5.49 -26.06
CA GLY A 79 11.38 5.64 -26.09
C GLY A 79 12.05 4.59 -25.19
N PRO A 80 12.93 4.97 -24.25
CA PRO A 80 13.53 4.05 -23.28
C PRO A 80 12.71 3.86 -21.99
N ARG A 81 11.53 4.49 -21.85
CA ARG A 81 10.73 4.52 -20.61
C ARG A 81 9.48 3.65 -20.73
N TYR A 82 8.94 3.22 -19.59
CA TYR A 82 7.66 2.51 -19.54
C TYR A 82 6.50 3.38 -20.01
N LEU A 83 5.42 2.74 -20.46
CA LEU A 83 4.14 3.42 -20.65
C LEU A 83 3.57 3.91 -19.31
N THR A 84 2.75 4.96 -19.36
CA THR A 84 2.14 5.57 -18.16
C THR A 84 1.31 4.58 -17.35
N ARG A 85 0.51 3.73 -18.01
CA ARG A 85 -0.37 2.78 -17.31
C ARG A 85 0.41 1.72 -16.49
N PRO A 86 1.40 0.98 -17.04
CA PRO A 86 2.30 0.14 -16.25
C PRO A 86 3.00 0.87 -15.11
N GLN A 87 3.41 2.13 -15.32
CA GLN A 87 4.04 2.94 -14.28
C GLN A 87 3.08 3.24 -13.13
N LEU A 88 1.82 3.57 -13.41
CA LEU A 88 0.79 3.79 -12.38
C LEU A 88 0.45 2.49 -11.65
N ARG A 89 0.27 1.38 -12.38
CA ARG A 89 0.03 0.06 -11.78
C ARG A 89 1.17 -0.33 -10.84
N PHE A 90 2.42 -0.11 -11.24
CA PHE A 90 3.58 -0.38 -10.40
C PHE A 90 3.55 0.41 -9.08
N ARG A 91 3.15 1.68 -9.12
CA ARG A 91 3.02 2.50 -7.90
C ARG A 91 1.86 2.04 -7.01
N ALA A 92 0.74 1.64 -7.59
CA ALA A 92 -0.38 1.08 -6.85
C ALA A 92 0.01 -0.22 -6.12
N ASP A 93 0.65 -1.15 -6.82
CA ASP A 93 1.12 -2.40 -6.20
C ASP A 93 2.20 -2.13 -5.13
N HIS A 94 3.04 -1.10 -5.32
CA HIS A 94 4.02 -0.70 -4.32
C HIS A 94 3.37 -0.16 -3.04
N ALA A 95 2.30 0.64 -3.15
CA ALA A 95 1.56 1.12 -1.99
C ALA A 95 0.96 -0.05 -1.19
N ILE A 96 0.34 -1.02 -1.87
CA ILE A 96 -0.20 -2.24 -1.24
C ILE A 96 0.92 -3.03 -0.55
N ALA A 97 2.10 -3.14 -1.19
CA ALA A 97 3.24 -3.83 -0.60
C ALA A 97 3.76 -3.13 0.66
N GLN A 98 3.77 -1.80 0.70
CA GLN A 98 4.13 -1.04 1.91
C GLN A 98 3.15 -1.32 3.04
N ASP A 99 1.84 -1.25 2.78
CA ASP A 99 0.82 -1.52 3.79
C ASP A 99 0.92 -2.95 4.34
N ALA A 100 1.26 -3.92 3.50
CA ALA A 100 1.41 -5.32 3.89
C ALA A 100 2.55 -5.55 4.91
N VAL A 101 3.62 -4.75 4.86
CA VAL A 101 4.77 -4.89 5.80
C VAL A 101 4.36 -4.53 7.23
N PHE A 102 3.46 -3.57 7.40
CA PHE A 102 3.01 -3.08 8.71
C PHE A 102 1.74 -3.76 9.24
N LYS A 103 1.22 -4.77 8.52
CA LYS A 103 0.01 -5.46 8.92
C LYS A 103 0.35 -6.62 9.86
N ASP A 104 -0.28 -6.64 11.03
CA ASP A 104 -0.15 -7.73 12.00
C ASP A 104 -1.28 -8.76 11.89
N VAL A 105 -1.02 -9.94 12.44
CA VAL A 105 -2.00 -11.03 12.57
C VAL A 105 -3.00 -10.70 13.69
N SER A 106 -4.29 -10.96 13.46
CA SER A 106 -5.32 -10.70 14.46
C SER A 106 -5.26 -11.69 15.62
N THR A 107 -5.49 -11.21 16.85
CA THR A 107 -5.47 -12.07 18.05
C THR A 107 -6.62 -13.09 18.04
N GLU A 108 -7.71 -12.76 17.35
CA GLU A 108 -8.88 -13.62 17.17
C GLU A 108 -8.51 -14.86 16.35
N PHE A 109 -7.73 -14.68 15.28
CA PHE A 109 -7.24 -15.77 14.45
C PHE A 109 -6.35 -16.73 15.27
N LEU A 110 -5.42 -16.21 16.07
CA LEU A 110 -4.56 -17.04 16.91
C LEU A 110 -5.36 -17.86 17.93
N LYS A 111 -6.40 -17.26 18.53
CA LYS A 111 -7.29 -17.93 19.49
C LYS A 111 -8.13 -19.02 18.83
N GLU A 112 -8.70 -18.76 17.66
CA GLU A 112 -9.51 -19.73 16.92
C GLU A 112 -8.71 -20.99 16.57
N TRP A 113 -7.44 -20.82 16.21
CA TRP A 113 -6.53 -21.92 15.87
C TRP A 113 -5.82 -22.54 17.07
N GLY A 114 -6.07 -22.04 18.29
CA GLY A 114 -5.46 -22.54 19.52
C GLY A 114 -3.93 -22.35 19.57
N LEU A 115 -3.40 -21.34 18.87
CA LEU A 115 -1.98 -21.07 18.79
C LEU A 115 -1.57 -20.09 19.91
N PRO A 116 -0.64 -20.47 20.79
CA PRO A 116 -0.12 -19.54 21.79
C PRO A 116 0.73 -18.46 21.12
N GLU A 117 0.39 -17.19 21.35
CA GLU A 117 1.18 -16.05 20.92
C GLU A 117 2.43 -15.92 21.82
N ILE A 118 3.61 -15.85 21.19
CA ILE A 118 4.89 -15.69 21.87
C ILE A 118 5.62 -14.54 21.18
N LYS A 119 6.05 -13.55 21.97
CA LYS A 119 6.72 -12.35 21.48
C LYS A 119 8.23 -12.43 21.65
N THR A 120 8.93 -11.81 20.72
CA THR A 120 10.38 -11.55 20.83
C THR A 120 10.61 -10.37 21.78
N ARG A 121 11.88 -9.96 21.94
CA ARG A 121 12.21 -8.78 22.75
C ARG A 121 11.78 -7.45 22.10
N CYS A 122 11.33 -7.46 20.85
CA CYS A 122 10.84 -6.26 20.17
C CYS A 122 9.50 -5.82 20.74
N ALA A 123 9.37 -4.52 21.03
CA ALA A 123 8.13 -3.94 21.54
C ALA A 123 7.10 -3.69 20.43
N ASP A 124 7.57 -3.33 19.24
CA ASP A 124 6.73 -2.98 18.09
C ASP A 124 7.38 -3.37 16.75
N LYS A 125 6.64 -3.14 15.65
CA LYS A 125 7.07 -3.48 14.29
C LYS A 125 8.23 -2.61 13.80
N ASP A 126 8.31 -1.35 14.24
CA ASP A 126 9.38 -0.44 13.84
C ASP A 126 10.73 -0.88 14.45
N GLU A 127 10.72 -1.27 15.71
CA GLU A 127 11.87 -1.90 16.37
C GLU A 127 12.21 -3.22 15.71
N PHE A 128 11.23 -4.06 15.37
CA PHE A 128 11.49 -5.31 14.68
C PHE A 128 12.20 -5.12 13.33
N LEU A 129 11.80 -4.12 12.53
CA LEU A 129 12.41 -3.82 11.24
C LEU A 129 13.84 -3.24 11.36
N THR A 130 14.13 -2.53 12.44
CA THR A 130 15.42 -1.82 12.63
C THR A 130 16.42 -2.57 13.51
N ARG A 131 15.95 -3.49 14.37
CA ARG A 131 16.73 -4.21 15.38
C ARG A 131 16.58 -5.73 15.24
N PRO A 132 17.25 -6.34 14.23
CA PRO A 132 17.22 -7.78 14.03
C PRO A 132 17.88 -8.58 15.15
N ASP A 133 18.65 -7.92 16.03
CA ASP A 133 19.22 -8.51 17.23
C ASP A 133 18.14 -8.84 18.26
N LEU A 134 17.20 -7.92 18.52
CA LEU A 134 16.11 -8.13 19.47
C LEU A 134 15.07 -9.12 18.94
N GLY A 135 14.82 -9.13 17.64
CA GLY A 135 13.89 -10.06 16.99
C GLY A 135 14.33 -11.53 17.00
N ARG A 136 15.59 -11.82 17.35
CA ARG A 136 16.13 -13.18 17.46
C ARG A 136 16.10 -13.73 18.89
N GLU A 137 15.77 -12.90 19.87
CA GLU A 137 15.75 -13.27 21.27
C GLU A 137 14.32 -13.22 21.83
N LEU A 138 14.03 -14.10 22.78
CA LEU A 138 12.83 -14.05 23.60
C LEU A 138 13.15 -13.35 24.91
N ASP A 139 12.17 -12.62 25.46
CA ASP A 139 12.26 -12.17 26.84
C ASP A 139 12.02 -13.33 27.83
N ALA A 140 12.25 -13.06 29.12
CA ALA A 140 12.12 -14.07 30.17
C ALA A 140 10.68 -14.57 30.35
N GLU A 141 9.69 -13.71 30.11
CA GLU A 141 8.26 -14.02 30.27
C GLU A 141 7.79 -14.97 29.17
N ASN A 142 8.10 -14.65 27.92
CA ASN A 142 7.81 -15.43 26.73
C ASN A 142 8.58 -16.76 26.72
N ALA A 143 9.83 -16.79 27.19
CA ALA A 143 10.56 -18.04 27.38
C ALA A 143 9.90 -18.95 28.42
N THR A 144 9.30 -18.37 29.46
CA THR A 144 8.54 -19.13 30.47
C THR A 144 7.20 -19.61 29.93
N LEU A 145 6.51 -18.78 29.13
CA LEU A 145 5.27 -19.14 28.45
C LEU A 145 5.49 -20.31 27.48
N LEU A 146 6.56 -20.27 26.68
CA LEU A 146 6.93 -21.35 25.76
C LEU A 146 7.08 -22.70 26.48
N LYS A 147 7.79 -22.72 27.61
CA LYS A 147 7.99 -23.94 28.40
C LYS A 147 6.70 -24.49 29.01
N LYS A 148 5.72 -23.63 29.28
CA LYS A 148 4.40 -24.05 29.80
C LYS A 148 3.48 -24.55 28.69
N SER A 149 3.53 -23.92 27.53
CA SER A 149 2.62 -24.19 26.41
C SER A 149 3.08 -25.34 25.50
N CYS A 150 4.38 -25.68 25.51
CA CYS A 150 4.94 -26.70 24.62
C CYS A 150 5.52 -27.89 25.40
N GLN A 151 5.50 -29.06 24.76
CA GLN A 151 6.09 -30.28 25.32
C GLN A 151 7.62 -30.18 25.35
N GLU A 152 8.22 -30.44 26.51
CA GLU A 152 9.67 -30.54 26.61
C GLU A 152 10.21 -31.75 25.83
N LYS A 153 11.35 -31.55 25.15
CA LYS A 153 12.07 -32.57 24.38
C LYS A 153 11.22 -33.22 23.27
N ALA A 154 10.36 -32.44 22.63
CA ALA A 154 9.71 -32.85 21.40
C ALA A 154 10.76 -33.27 20.35
N ARG A 155 10.51 -34.37 19.64
CA ARG A 155 11.40 -34.86 18.58
C ARG A 155 11.48 -33.88 17.41
N VAL A 156 10.38 -33.19 17.13
CA VAL A 156 10.25 -32.13 16.12
C VAL A 156 9.35 -31.05 16.73
N GLN A 157 9.77 -29.79 16.63
CA GLN A 157 8.98 -28.63 17.02
C GLN A 157 8.78 -27.76 15.79
N ILE A 158 7.52 -27.39 15.52
CA ILE A 158 7.16 -26.44 14.48
C ILE A 158 6.88 -25.10 15.17
N TYR A 159 7.40 -24.03 14.60
CA TYR A 159 7.04 -22.68 14.98
C TYR A 159 6.65 -21.91 13.72
N VAL A 160 5.81 -20.89 13.88
CA VAL A 160 5.37 -20.00 12.82
C VAL A 160 5.66 -18.59 13.30
N ALA A 161 6.18 -17.75 12.40
CA ALA A 161 6.44 -16.35 12.64
C ALA A 161 5.89 -15.55 11.45
N ASP A 162 5.46 -14.33 11.72
CA ASP A 162 4.97 -13.35 10.76
C ASP A 162 6.09 -12.47 10.17
#